data_AF-A0A2H1KVW5-F1
#
_entry.id   AF-A0A2H1KVW5-F1
#
_cell.length_a   1.000
_cell.length_b   1.000
_cell.length_c   1.000
_cell.angle_alpha   90.00
_cell.angle_beta   90.00
_cell.angle_gamma   90.00
#
_symmetry.space_group_name_H-M   'P 1'
#
loop_
_entity.id
_entity.type
_entity.pdbx_description
1 polymer ?
#
loop_
_entity_poly.entity_id
_entity_poly.type
_entity_poly.pdbx_seq_one_letter_code
_entity_poly.pdbx_strand_id
1 'polypeptide(L)'
;MKSKFPVLCGSILICELFIVYFAVLTAYGLEVKAAGSLSLGQLLLGASVIAVLAIVAVVLLPRRIGQKRPGVALGWVVQILLLASGFLVTSMFFVAAIFIAMWAVSVYWSARIDREVAERA
;
A
#
# COMPACT_ATOMS: atom_id res chain seq x y z
N MET A 1 20.77 7.00 -14.09
CA MET A 1 20.19 8.01 -13.18
C MET A 1 19.32 7.35 -12.10
N LYS A 2 19.10 8.01 -10.96
CA LYS A 2 18.22 7.53 -9.88
C LYS A 2 16.74 7.68 -10.31
N SER A 3 15.93 6.65 -10.10
CA SER A 3 14.48 6.67 -10.40
C SER A 3 13.71 7.42 -9.32
N LYS A 4 12.56 8.01 -9.68
CA LYS A 4 11.67 8.72 -8.75
C LYS A 4 10.66 7.83 -8.04
N PHE A 5 10.51 6.57 -8.46
CA PHE A 5 9.57 5.61 -7.88
C PHE A 5 9.71 5.43 -6.36
N PRO A 6 10.92 5.25 -5.78
CA PRO A 6 11.06 5.02 -4.34
C PRO A 6 10.56 6.19 -3.48
N VAL A 7 10.55 7.41 -4.02
CA VAL A 7 10.09 8.59 -3.29
C VAL A 7 8.57 8.70 -3.32
N LEU A 8 7.97 8.68 -4.52
CA LEU A 8 6.53 8.92 -4.70
C LEU A 8 5.66 7.70 -4.37
N CYS A 9 6.10 6.50 -4.76
CA CYS A 9 5.36 5.27 -4.48
C CYS A 9 5.69 4.75 -3.07
N GLY A 10 6.93 4.94 -2.62
CA GLY A 10 7.36 4.52 -1.29
C GLY A 10 6.66 5.27 -0.17
N SER A 11 6.44 6.58 -0.31
CA SER A 11 5.71 7.37 0.70
C SER A 11 4.27 6.88 0.89
N ILE A 12 3.58 6.52 -0.19
CA ILE A 12 2.21 5.98 -0.13
C ILE A 12 2.19 4.66 0.63
N LEU A 13 3.05 3.71 0.26
CA LEU A 13 3.14 2.41 0.92
C LEU A 13 3.48 2.54 2.40
N ILE A 14 4.35 3.49 2.76
CA ILE A 14 4.70 3.75 4.17
C ILE A 14 3.50 4.32 4.92
N CYS A 15 2.75 5.27 4.35
CA CYS A 15 1.53 5.79 4.96
C CYS A 15 0.47 4.70 5.16
N GLU A 16 0.34 3.76 4.22
CA GLU A 16 -0.58 2.63 4.35
C GLU A 16 -0.26 1.74 5.56
N LEU A 17 1.03 1.55 5.88
CA LEU A 17 1.41 0.77 7.06
C LEU A 17 0.71 1.28 8.31
N PHE A 18 0.71 2.59 8.53
CA PHE A 18 0.03 3.18 9.69
C PHE A 18 -1.48 2.96 9.65
N ILE A 19 -2.09 3.14 8.48
CA ILE A 19 -3.53 2.99 8.29
C ILE A 19 -3.98 1.56 8.55
N VAL A 20 -3.24 0.56 8.08
CA VAL A 20 -3.57 -0.85 8.30
C VAL A 20 -3.63 -1.19 9.79
N TYR A 21 -2.70 -0.67 10.60
CA TYR A 21 -2.75 -0.88 12.05
C TYR A 21 -3.90 -0.10 12.72
N PHE A 22 -4.21 1.11 12.26
CA PHE A 22 -5.39 1.84 12.75
C PHE A 22 -6.71 1.16 12.35
N ALA A 23 -6.76 0.54 11.18
CA ALA A 23 -7.89 -0.27 10.74
C ALA A 23 -8.09 -1.47 11.66
N VAL A 24 -7.02 -2.14 12.10
CA VAL A 24 -7.12 -3.21 13.12
C VAL A 24 -7.69 -2.71 14.44
N LEU A 25 -7.19 -1.58 14.95
CA LEU A 25 -7.72 -1.01 16.20
C LEU A 25 -9.20 -0.63 16.07
N THR A 26 -9.58 -0.10 14.91
CA THR A 26 -10.98 0.27 14.60
C THR A 26 -11.87 -0.98 14.50
N ALA A 27 -11.44 -2.00 13.75
CA ALA A 27 -12.14 -3.27 13.63
C ALA A 27 -12.31 -3.97 14.98
N TYR A 28 -11.26 -3.97 15.79
CA TYR A 28 -11.29 -4.55 17.13
C TYR A 28 -12.24 -3.81 18.07
N GLY A 29 -12.17 -2.47 18.06
CA GLY A 29 -12.96 -1.62 18.95
C GLY A 29 -14.46 -1.57 18.62
N LEU A 30 -14.81 -1.61 17.34
CA LEU A 30 -16.20 -1.46 16.88
C LEU A 30 -16.93 -2.78 16.65
N GLU A 31 -16.29 -3.72 15.96
CA GLU A 31 -16.98 -4.89 15.38
C GLU A 31 -16.69 -6.16 16.16
N VAL A 32 -15.41 -6.41 16.43
CA VAL A 32 -14.96 -7.73 16.92
C VAL A 32 -15.20 -7.93 18.41
N LYS A 33 -15.07 -6.87 19.22
CA LYS A 33 -15.44 -6.94 20.65
C LYS A 33 -16.93 -7.22 20.86
N ALA A 34 -17.78 -6.81 19.92
CA ALA A 34 -19.23 -7.03 19.96
C ALA A 34 -19.64 -8.39 19.39
N ALA A 35 -18.99 -8.84 18.30
CA ALA A 35 -19.36 -10.07 17.60
C ALA A 35 -18.69 -11.35 18.11
N GLY A 36 -17.57 -11.26 18.84
CA GLY A 36 -16.82 -12.41 19.37
C GLY A 36 -16.23 -13.34 18.30
N SER A 37 -16.16 -12.90 17.05
CA SER A 37 -15.81 -13.74 15.89
C SER A 37 -14.31 -13.92 15.66
N LEU A 38 -13.51 -12.88 15.92
CA LEU A 38 -12.06 -12.87 15.69
C LEU A 38 -11.32 -12.45 16.97
N SER A 39 -10.11 -12.96 17.16
CA SER A 39 -9.22 -12.47 18.22
C SER A 39 -8.38 -11.30 17.73
N LEU A 40 -7.94 -10.44 18.65
CA LEU A 40 -6.99 -9.35 18.34
C LEU A 40 -5.72 -9.89 17.67
N GLY A 41 -5.25 -11.07 18.08
CA GLY A 41 -4.07 -11.71 17.49
C GLY A 41 -4.25 -12.05 16.01
N GLN A 42 -5.44 -12.49 15.58
CA GLN A 42 -5.73 -12.78 14.18
C GLN A 42 -5.77 -11.51 13.33
N LEU A 43 -6.35 -10.42 13.84
CA LEU A 43 -6.36 -9.14 13.15
C LEU A 43 -4.95 -8.57 12.99
N LEU A 44 -4.14 -8.62 14.05
CA LEU A 44 -2.75 -8.17 14.01
C LEU A 44 -1.92 -9.01 13.04
N LEU A 45 -2.12 -10.33 13.00
CA LEU A 45 -1.45 -11.19 12.04
C LEU A 45 -1.79 -10.79 10.60
N GLY A 46 -3.07 -10.57 10.29
CA GLY A 46 -3.50 -10.10 8.97
C GLY A 46 -2.88 -8.76 8.58
N ALA A 47 -2.89 -7.78 9.49
CA ALA A 47 -2.24 -6.49 9.29
C ALA A 47 -0.72 -6.61 9.08
N SER A 48 -0.05 -7.45 9.87
CA SER A 48 1.39 -7.67 9.73
C SER A 48 1.75 -8.30 8.39
N VAL A 49 0.92 -9.19 7.84
CA VAL A 49 1.13 -9.73 6.48
C VAL A 49 1.06 -8.62 5.44
N ILE A 50 0.03 -7.76 5.49
CA ILE A 50 -0.09 -6.61 4.59
C ILE A 50 1.11 -5.66 4.76
N ALA A 51 1.54 -5.42 6.00
CA ALA A 51 2.67 -4.56 6.31
C ALA A 51 3.98 -5.10 5.72
N VAL A 52 4.25 -6.40 5.87
CA VAL A 52 5.42 -7.05 5.27
C VAL A 52 5.36 -6.95 3.75
N LEU A 53 4.20 -7.19 3.13
CA LEU A 53 4.04 -7.03 1.68
C LEU A 53 4.33 -5.61 1.20
N ALA A 54 3.85 -4.59 1.93
CA ALA A 54 4.14 -3.20 1.63
C ALA A 54 5.63 -2.87 1.77
N ILE A 55 6.30 -3.35 2.84
CA ILE A 55 7.75 -3.18 3.01
C ILE A 55 8.52 -3.83 1.87
N VAL A 56 8.17 -5.08 1.52
CA VAL A 56 8.79 -5.80 0.40
C VAL A 56 8.55 -5.07 -0.92
N ALA A 57 7.34 -4.53 -1.14
CA ALA A 57 7.03 -3.71 -2.31
C ALA A 57 7.95 -2.49 -2.40
N VAL A 58 8.14 -1.75 -1.29
CA VAL A 58 9.06 -0.59 -1.21
C VAL A 58 10.50 -1.00 -1.55
N VAL A 59 10.98 -2.10 -0.97
CA VAL A 59 12.35 -2.60 -1.21
C VAL A 59 12.56 -2.98 -2.68
N LEU A 60 11.53 -3.51 -3.33
CA LEU A 60 11.54 -3.96 -4.72
C LEU A 60 11.13 -2.88 -5.74
N LEU A 61 10.90 -1.64 -5.31
CA LEU A 61 10.71 -0.52 -6.23
C LEU A 61 11.98 -0.27 -7.06
N PRO A 62 11.85 0.07 -8.36
CA PRO A 62 13.00 0.28 -9.23
C PRO A 62 13.82 1.49 -8.75
N ARG A 63 15.09 1.28 -8.38
CA ARG A 63 15.99 2.35 -7.90
C ARG A 63 16.75 3.03 -9.04
N ARG A 64 16.87 2.35 -10.18
CA ARG A 64 17.53 2.84 -11.41
C ARG A 64 16.50 2.89 -12.53
N ILE A 65 16.62 3.89 -13.39
CA ILE A 65 15.84 3.97 -14.64
C ILE A 65 16.18 2.74 -15.51
N GLY A 66 15.17 2.08 -16.08
CA GLY A 66 15.30 0.87 -16.90
C GLY A 66 15.30 -0.46 -16.14
N GLN A 67 15.24 -0.43 -14.80
CA GLN A 67 15.14 -1.66 -13.99
C GLN A 67 13.73 -2.27 -14.06
N LYS A 68 13.65 -3.61 -13.96
CA LYS A 68 12.37 -4.34 -13.80
C LYS A 68 11.61 -3.76 -12.59
N ARG A 69 10.27 -3.78 -12.65
CA ARG A 69 9.37 -3.10 -11.70
C ARG A 69 8.53 -4.06 -10.82
N PRO A 70 9.12 -5.09 -10.18
CA PRO A 70 8.34 -6.05 -9.38
C PRO A 70 7.64 -5.37 -8.19
N GLY A 71 8.24 -4.33 -7.59
CA GLY A 71 7.61 -3.59 -6.49
C GLY A 71 6.31 -2.87 -6.86
N VAL A 72 6.11 -2.50 -8.13
CA VAL A 72 4.85 -1.87 -8.57
C VAL A 72 3.71 -2.89 -8.60
N ALA A 73 3.98 -4.12 -9.05
CA ALA A 73 2.99 -5.19 -9.02
C ALA A 73 2.59 -5.54 -7.59
N LEU A 74 3.57 -5.64 -6.68
CA LEU A 74 3.29 -5.88 -5.26
C LEU A 74 2.52 -4.74 -4.60
N GLY A 75 2.79 -3.49 -4.97
CA GLY A 75 2.00 -2.36 -4.46
C GLY A 75 0.53 -2.46 -4.87
N TRP A 76 0.21 -2.89 -6.10
CA TRP A 76 -1.18 -3.17 -6.49
C TRP A 76 -1.82 -4.32 -5.69
N VAL A 77 -1.05 -5.34 -5.32
CA VAL A 77 -1.54 -6.39 -4.41
C VAL A 77 -1.90 -5.80 -3.05
N VAL A 78 -1.05 -4.91 -2.49
CA VAL A 78 -1.33 -4.20 -1.24
C VAL A 78 -2.60 -3.36 -1.36
N GLN A 79 -2.79 -2.65 -2.48
CA GLN A 79 -4.01 -1.88 -2.74
C GLN A 79 -5.28 -2.74 -2.70
N ILE A 80 -5.25 -3.92 -3.33
CA ILE A 80 -6.39 -4.85 -3.33
C ILE A 80 -6.65 -5.40 -1.92
N LEU A 81 -5.60 -5.72 -1.17
CA LEU A 81 -5.73 -6.17 0.22
C LEU A 81 -6.31 -5.07 1.12
N LEU A 82 -5.91 -3.82 0.91
CA LEU A 82 -6.48 -2.67 1.62
C LEU A 82 -7.97 -2.52 1.29
N LEU A 83 -8.36 -2.66 0.01
CA LEU A 83 -9.76 -2.64 -0.39
C LEU A 83 -10.56 -3.79 0.24
N ALA A 84 -9.97 -4.99 0.30
CA ALA A 84 -10.58 -6.15 0.94
C ALA A 84 -10.78 -5.97 2.46
N SER A 85 -9.95 -5.13 3.12
CA SER A 85 -10.19 -4.76 4.52
C SER A 85 -11.50 -4.00 4.73
N GLY A 86 -12.07 -3.42 3.67
CA GLY A 86 -13.43 -2.86 3.63
C GLY A 86 -14.53 -3.80 4.08
N PHE A 87 -14.36 -5.11 3.90
CA PHE A 87 -15.33 -6.11 4.37
C PHE A 87 -15.33 -6.29 5.89
N LEU A 88 -14.25 -5.91 6.58
CA LEU A 88 -14.19 -5.90 8.03
C LEU A 88 -14.67 -4.57 8.59
N VAL A 89 -14.33 -3.47 7.92
CA VAL A 89 -14.70 -2.11 8.33
C VAL A 89 -15.14 -1.34 7.09
N THR A 90 -16.44 -1.11 6.92
CA THR A 90 -17.00 -0.51 5.70
C THR A 90 -16.37 0.84 5.33
N SER A 91 -15.95 1.65 6.32
CA SER A 91 -15.26 2.91 6.06
C SER A 91 -13.90 2.75 5.37
N MET A 92 -13.27 1.56 5.44
CA MET A 92 -12.03 1.27 4.72
C MET A 92 -12.22 1.25 3.21
N PHE A 93 -13.42 1.04 2.66
CA PHE A 93 -13.63 1.19 1.22
C PHE A 93 -13.32 2.61 0.74
N PHE A 94 -13.72 3.62 1.52
CA PHE A 94 -13.42 5.02 1.21
C PHE A 94 -11.93 5.32 1.32
N VAL A 95 -11.28 4.83 2.38
CA VAL A 95 -9.83 5.01 2.57
C VAL A 95 -9.04 4.30 1.48
N ALA A 96 -9.39 3.05 1.15
CA ALA A 96 -8.77 2.29 0.09
C ALA A 96 -8.93 2.97 -1.27
N ALA A 97 -10.09 3.55 -1.58
CA ALA A 97 -10.29 4.29 -2.82
C ALA A 97 -9.32 5.48 -2.96
N ILE A 98 -9.10 6.24 -1.88
CA ILE A 98 -8.14 7.34 -1.86
C ILE A 98 -6.72 6.82 -2.10
N PHE A 99 -6.32 5.76 -1.40
CA PHE A 99 -4.98 5.20 -1.52
C PHE A 99 -4.71 4.58 -2.89
N ILE A 100 -5.70 3.89 -3.48
CA ILE A 100 -5.64 3.37 -4.84
C ILE A 100 -5.44 4.52 -5.84
N ALA A 101 -6.20 5.61 -5.69
CA ALA A 101 -6.07 6.77 -6.55
C ALA A 101 -4.68 7.43 -6.43
N MET A 102 -4.22 7.66 -5.20
CA MET A 102 -2.88 8.18 -4.94
C MET A 102 -1.79 7.27 -5.52
N TRP A 103 -1.91 5.96 -5.33
CA TRP A 103 -0.98 4.95 -5.84
C TRP A 103 -0.89 5.00 -7.37
N ALA A 104 -2.04 4.96 -8.05
CA ALA A 104 -2.10 5.02 -9.51
C ALA A 104 -1.47 6.31 -10.05
N VAL A 105 -1.76 7.45 -9.43
CA VAL A 105 -1.18 8.76 -9.79
C VAL A 105 0.33 8.77 -9.57
N SER A 106 0.82 8.29 -8.43
CA SER A 106 2.27 8.22 -8.17
C SER A 106 3.00 7.29 -9.12
N VAL A 107 2.42 6.15 -9.48
CA VAL A 107 3.01 5.23 -10.48
C VAL A 107 3.08 5.91 -11.85
N TYR A 108 2.00 6.59 -12.27
CA TYR A 108 1.94 7.30 -13.55
C TYR A 108 3.00 8.42 -13.63
N TRP A 109 3.06 9.30 -12.63
CA TRP A 109 4.02 10.41 -12.60
C TRP A 109 5.46 9.94 -12.46
N SER A 110 5.72 8.92 -11.64
CA SER A 110 7.07 8.34 -11.51
C SER A 110 7.55 7.79 -12.87
N ALA A 111 6.67 7.11 -13.60
CA ALA A 111 6.99 6.59 -14.93
C ALA A 111 7.20 7.71 -15.96
N ARG A 112 6.40 8.78 -15.91
CA ARG A 112 6.50 9.91 -16.84
C ARG A 112 7.81 10.67 -16.64
N ILE A 113 8.14 11.00 -15.39
CA ILE A 113 9.37 11.73 -15.05
C ILE A 113 10.61 10.90 -15.43
N ASP A 114 10.61 9.60 -15.11
CA ASP A 114 11.73 8.73 -15.48
C ASP A 114 11.94 8.67 -17.01
N ARG A 115 10.87 8.72 -17.82
CA ARG A 115 10.99 8.77 -19.30
C ARG A 115 11.60 10.09 -19.78
N GLU A 116 11.08 11.22 -19.29
CA GLU A 116 11.59 12.55 -19.68
C GLU A 116 13.06 12.73 -19.27
N VAL A 117 13.44 12.21 -18.10
CA VAL A 117 14.82 12.23 -17.64
C VAL A 117 15.71 11.35 -18.52
N ALA A 118 15.24 10.18 -18.95
CA ALA A 118 15.98 9.29 -19.86
C ALA A 118 16.15 9.87 -21.28
N GLU A 119 15.17 10.61 -21.80
CA GLU A 119 15.24 11.25 -23.12
C GLU A 119 16.22 12.44 -23.15
N ARG A 120 16.48 13.07 -22.00
CA ARG A 120 17.35 14.26 -21.88
C ARG A 120 18.82 13.94 -21.56
N ALA A 121 19.15 12.68 -21.28
CA ALA A 121 20.49 12.26 -20.86
C ALA A 121 21.19 11.47 -21.96
#